data_AF-A0A3D5R3Y8-F1
#
_entry.id   AF-A0A3D5R3Y8-F1
#
_cell.length_a   1.000
_cell.length_b   1.000
_cell.length_c   1.000
_cell.angle_alpha   90.00
_cell.angle_beta   90.00
_cell.angle_gamma   90.00
#
_symmetry.space_group_name_H-M   'P 1'
#
loop_
_entity.id
_entity.type
_entity.pdbx_description
1 polymer ?
#
loop_
_entity_poly.entity_id
_entity_poly.type
_entity_poly.pdbx_seq_one_letter_code
_entity_poly.pdbx_strand_id
1 'polypeptide(L)'
;SVSFGVESGCPEMLKRVRKGITLAQAAEAVRMCKKAGMLAHASFMVGLPGETKDTLRRTDDFARSLDIMYGYHYLAPFPGTTLCEKVE
;
A
#
# COMPACT_ATOMS: atom_id res chain seq x y z
N SER A 1 -14.15 9.82 7.30
CA SER A 1 -13.34 8.61 7.13
C SER A 1 -11.89 9.02 6.88
N VAL A 2 -10.93 8.13 7.10
CA VAL A 2 -9.50 8.34 6.80
C VAL A 2 -9.06 7.29 5.80
N SER A 3 -8.34 7.70 4.77
CA SER A 3 -7.79 6.79 3.75
C SER A 3 -6.27 6.75 3.85
N PHE A 4 -5.70 5.56 3.94
CA PHE A 4 -4.27 5.32 4.06
C PHE A 4 -3.71 4.77 2.76
N GLY A 5 -2.81 5.51 2.13
CA GLY A 5 -1.98 5.00 1.04
C GLY A 5 -0.91 4.07 1.59
N VAL A 6 -1.19 2.78 1.66
CA VAL A 6 -0.25 1.75 2.14
C VAL A 6 0.67 1.29 1.02
N GLU A 7 0.18 1.28 -0.22
CA GLU A 7 0.87 0.87 -1.46
C GLU A 7 1.19 -0.64 -1.56
N SER A 8 1.74 -1.27 -0.53
CA SER A 8 2.11 -2.69 -0.55
C SER A 8 2.14 -3.30 0.85
N GLY A 9 1.73 -4.56 0.98
CA GLY A 9 1.88 -5.35 2.23
C GLY A 9 3.21 -6.10 2.31
N CYS A 10 4.16 -5.78 1.43
CA CYS A 10 5.47 -6.38 1.37
C CYS A 10 6.54 -5.33 1.79
N PRO A 11 7.25 -5.50 2.91
CA PRO A 11 8.26 -4.53 3.38
C PRO A 11 9.38 -4.26 2.36
N GLU A 12 9.76 -5.27 1.58
CA GLU A 12 10.77 -5.14 0.53
C GLU A 12 10.27 -4.21 -0.59
N MET A 13 8.97 -4.30 -0.94
CA MET A 13 8.35 -3.44 -1.93
C MET A 13 8.20 -2.00 -1.43
N LEU A 14 7.81 -1.81 -0.17
CA LEU A 14 7.74 -0.47 0.46
C LEU A 14 9.08 0.25 0.43
N LYS A 15 10.18 -0.47 0.69
CA LYS A 15 11.54 0.06 0.56
C LYS A 15 11.87 0.40 -0.89
N ARG A 16 11.53 -0.48 -1.84
CA ARG A 16 11.81 -0.30 -3.27
C ARG A 16 11.14 0.96 -3.83
N VAL A 17 9.89 1.20 -3.49
CA VAL A 17 9.14 2.39 -3.93
C VAL A 17 9.37 3.61 -3.03
N ARG A 18 10.29 3.51 -2.05
CA ARG A 18 10.66 4.60 -1.13
C ARG A 18 9.47 5.19 -0.38
N LYS A 19 8.49 4.37 0.00
CA LYS A 19 7.27 4.83 0.69
C LYS A 19 7.55 5.43 2.07
N GLY A 20 8.55 4.91 2.78
CA GLY A 20 8.99 5.44 4.07
C GLY A 20 8.13 5.04 5.29
N ILE A 21 7.29 4.01 5.16
CA ILE A 21 6.48 3.46 6.27
C ILE A 21 6.78 1.97 6.50
N THR A 22 6.39 1.48 7.67
CA THR A 22 6.35 0.05 8.01
C THR A 22 4.92 -0.46 8.08
N LEU A 23 4.73 -1.77 7.93
CA LEU A 23 3.41 -2.41 8.08
C LEU A 23 2.85 -2.25 9.49
N ALA A 24 3.71 -2.24 10.51
CA ALA A 24 3.31 -2.00 11.89
C ALA A 24 2.73 -0.58 12.07
N GLN A 25 3.34 0.44 11.45
CA GLN A 25 2.79 1.80 11.45
C GLN A 25 1.43 1.87 10.75
N ALA A 26 1.27 1.18 9.62
CA ALA A 26 -0.02 1.13 8.91
C ALA A 26 -1.11 0.45 9.77
N ALA A 27 -0.80 -0.70 10.38
CA ALA A 27 -1.72 -1.40 11.27
C ALA A 27 -2.09 -0.56 12.51
N GLU A 28 -1.11 0.13 13.10
CA GLU A 28 -1.32 1.01 14.25
C GLU A 28 -2.20 2.21 13.89
N ALA A 29 -2.00 2.84 12.73
CA ALA A 29 -2.83 3.92 12.26
C ALA A 29 -4.30 3.48 12.08
N VAL A 30 -4.51 2.29 11.50
CA VAL A 30 -5.85 1.70 11.38
C VAL A 30 -6.47 1.44 12.76
N ARG A 31 -5.70 0.87 13.69
CA ARG A 31 -6.15 0.61 15.07
C ARG A 31 -6.57 1.91 15.78
N MET A 32 -5.80 2.98 15.61
CA MET A 32 -6.12 4.30 16.17
C MET A 32 -7.43 4.86 15.60
N CYS A 33 -7.64 4.76 14.28
CA CYS A 33 -8.91 5.17 13.66
C CYS A 33 -10.10 4.37 14.20
N LYS A 34 -9.99 3.03 14.28
CA LYS A 34 -11.02 2.17 14.86
C LYS A 34 -11.36 2.58 16.30
N LYS A 35 -10.33 2.82 17.13
CA LYS A 35 -10.51 3.27 18.52
C LYS A 35 -11.22 4.63 18.63
N ALA A 36 -10.99 5.52 17.67
CA ALA A 36 -11.63 6.83 17.62
C ALA A 36 -13.05 6.81 17.02
N GLY A 37 -13.59 5.63 16.67
CA GLY A 37 -14.90 5.52 16.00
C GLY A 37 -14.89 6.02 14.56
N MET A 38 -13.71 6.14 13.93
CA MET A 38 -13.57 6.62 12.55
C MET A 38 -13.52 5.45 11.58
N LEU A 39 -14.20 5.59 10.45
CA LEU A 39 -14.05 4.68 9.31
C LEU A 39 -12.66 4.86 8.69
N ALA A 40 -11.93 3.75 8.55
CA ALA A 40 -10.62 3.69 7.90
C ALA A 40 -10.72 2.93 6.57
N HIS A 41 -9.94 3.38 5.59
CA HIS A 41 -9.76 2.72 4.30
C HIS A 41 -8.27 2.56 4.00
N ALA A 42 -7.87 1.51 3.28
CA ALA A 42 -6.51 1.35 2.80
C ALA A 42 -6.47 1.23 1.27
N SER A 43 -5.46 1.82 0.63
CA SER A 43 -5.18 1.65 -0.79
C SER A 43 -3.85 0.95 -1.02
N PHE A 44 -3.87 0.02 -1.96
CA PHE A 44 -2.73 -0.78 -2.40
C PHE A 44 -2.53 -0.62 -3.90
N MET A 45 -1.28 -0.76 -4.35
CA MET A 45 -0.91 -0.63 -5.75
C MET A 45 -0.61 -2.00 -6.34
N VAL A 46 -0.93 -2.16 -7.62
CA VAL A 46 -0.61 -3.32 -8.44
C VAL A 46 0.19 -2.87 -9.66
N GLY A 47 1.24 -3.60 -10.01
CA GLY A 47 2.15 -3.27 -11.10
C GLY A 47 3.38 -2.47 -10.67
N LEU A 48 3.71 -2.45 -9.37
CA LEU A 48 4.93 -1.81 -8.89
C LEU A 48 6.18 -2.42 -9.52
N PRO A 49 7.23 -1.65 -9.87
CA PRO A 49 8.45 -2.20 -10.45
C PRO A 49 9.04 -3.29 -9.57
N GLY A 50 9.32 -4.48 -10.13
CA GLY A 50 9.86 -5.61 -9.39
C GLY A 50 8.84 -6.35 -8.51
N GLU A 51 7.55 -6.04 -8.61
CA GLU A 51 6.48 -6.80 -7.99
C GLU A 51 6.38 -8.21 -8.59
N THR A 52 6.14 -9.20 -7.73
CA THR A 52 5.95 -10.60 -8.10
C THR A 52 4.61 -11.12 -7.59
N LYS A 53 4.20 -12.31 -8.03
CA LYS A 53 3.00 -12.98 -7.51
C LYS A 53 3.07 -13.19 -5.99
N ASP A 54 4.25 -13.49 -5.45
CA ASP A 54 4.43 -13.69 -4.01
C ASP A 54 4.27 -12.38 -3.24
N THR A 55 4.85 -11.27 -3.73
CA THR A 55 4.71 -9.98 -3.06
C THR A 55 3.27 -9.46 -3.14
N LEU A 56 2.56 -9.71 -4.23
CA LEU A 56 1.12 -9.41 -4.35
C LEU A 56 0.30 -10.23 -3.36
N ARG A 57 0.59 -11.53 -3.20
CA ARG A 57 -0.07 -12.37 -2.20
C ARG A 57 0.13 -11.83 -0.79
N ARG A 58 1.36 -11.45 -0.42
CA ARG A 58 1.67 -10.83 0.87
C ARG A 58 0.91 -9.51 1.06
N THR A 59 0.70 -8.75 -0.01
CA THR A 59 -0.15 -7.55 0.00
C THR A 59 -1.62 -7.88 0.29
N ASP A 60 -2.20 -8.90 -0.35
CA ASP A 60 -3.58 -9.33 -0.07
C ASP A 60 -3.75 -9.88 1.34
N ASP A 61 -2.80 -10.70 1.83
CA ASP A 61 -2.80 -11.22 3.19
C ASP A 61 -2.79 -10.07 4.22
N PHE A 62 -1.93 -9.07 4.01
CA PHE A 62 -1.86 -7.89 4.87
C PHE A 62 -3.15 -7.07 4.80
N ALA A 63 -3.68 -6.81 3.61
CA ALA A 63 -4.91 -6.04 3.43
C ALA A 63 -6.10 -6.65 4.19
N ARG A 64 -6.27 -7.98 4.07
CA ARG A 64 -7.29 -8.74 4.81
C ARG A 64 -7.10 -8.66 6.33
N SER A 65 -5.86 -8.68 6.80
CA SER A 65 -5.55 -8.62 8.24
C SER A 65 -5.95 -7.31 8.92
N LEU A 66 -6.10 -6.21 8.15
CA LEU A 66 -6.48 -4.90 8.69
C LEU A 66 -7.97 -4.82 9.08
N ASP A 67 -8.80 -5.71 8.54
CA ASP A 67 -10.25 -5.78 8.82
C ASP A 67 -10.93 -4.40 8.60
N ILE A 68 -10.64 -3.78 7.45
CA ILE A 68 -11.22 -2.52 7.00
C ILE A 68 -11.52 -2.60 5.51
N MET A 69 -12.24 -1.61 4.97
CA MET A 69 -12.40 -1.52 3.52
C MET A 69 -11.05 -1.19 2.87
N TYR A 70 -10.72 -1.88 1.79
CA TYR A 70 -9.50 -1.61 1.03
C TYR A 70 -9.72 -1.74 -0.48
N GLY A 71 -8.83 -1.13 -1.26
CA GLY A 71 -8.87 -1.15 -2.72
C GLY A 71 -7.50 -1.33 -3.35
N TYR A 72 -7.49 -1.90 -4.55
CA TYR A 72 -6.31 -2.01 -5.40
C TYR A 72 -6.39 -1.04 -6.56
N HIS A 73 -5.26 -0.41 -6.87
CA HIS A 73 -5.12 0.51 -7.99
C HIS A 73 -3.94 0.09 -8.85
N TYR A 74 -4.14 0.07 -10.17
CA TYR A 74 -3.04 -0.18 -11.08
C TYR A 74 -2.11 1.02 -11.13
N LEU A 75 -0.81 0.75 -11.16
CA LEU A 75 0.20 1.78 -11.34
C LEU A 75 0.06 2.42 -12.71
N ALA A 76 -0.27 3.71 -12.71
CA ALA A 76 -0.19 4.56 -13.88
C ALA A 76 1.08 5.42 -13.77
N PRO A 77 2.08 5.25 -14.65
CA PRO A 77 3.24 6.13 -14.69
C PRO A 77 2.82 7.51 -15.16
N PHE A 78 2.94 8.52 -14.27
CA PHE A 78 2.68 9.91 -14.64
C PHE A 78 4.00 10.61 -15.01
N PRO A 79 3.99 11.49 -16.05
CA PRO A 79 5.14 12.31 -16.40
C PRO A 79 5.70 13.06 -15.19
N GLY A 80 7.02 13.00 -14.98
CA GLY A 80 7.71 13.61 -13.83
C GLY A 80 7.78 12.75 -12.57
N THR A 81 7.23 11.53 -12.57
CA THR A 81 7.50 10.54 -11.51
C THR A 81 8.73 9.70 -11.86
N THR A 82 9.50 9.25 -10.85
CA THR A 82 10.69 8.41 -11.01
C THR A 82 10.46 7.14 -11.85
N LEU A 83 9.20 6.73 -12.00
CA LEU A 83 8.81 5.60 -12.83
C LEU A 83 8.76 5.94 -14.32
N CYS A 84 8.32 7.14 -14.69
CA CYS A 84 8.18 7.53 -16.11
C CYS A 84 9.55 7.62 -16.80
N GLU A 85 10.59 8.03 -16.07
CA GLU A 85 11.98 8.15 -16.58
C GLU A 85 12.65 6.79 -16.87
N LYS A 86 12.09 5.67 -16.39
CA LYS A 86 12.64 4.32 -16.61
C LYS A 86 11.97 3.55 -17.74
N VAL A 87 11.04 4.18 -18.46
CA VAL A 87 10.26 3.56 -19.54
C VAL A 87 10.77 4.00 -20.94
N GLU A 88 11.93 4.67 -21.02
CA GLU A 88 12.64 4.91 -22.30
C GLU A 88 13.55 3.75 -22.70
#